data_AF-A0A7Y8TYJ1-F1
#
_entry.id   AF-A0A7Y8TYJ1-F1
#
_cell.length_a   1.000
_cell.length_b   1.000
_cell.length_c   1.000
_cell.angle_alpha   90.00
_cell.angle_beta   90.00
_cell.angle_gamma   90.00
#
_symmetry.space_group_name_H-M   'P 1'
#
loop_
_entity.id
_entity.type
_entity.pdbx_description
1 polymer ?
#
loop_
_entity_poly.entity_id
_entity_poly.type
_entity_poly.pdbx_seq_one_letter_code
_entity_poly.pdbx_strand_id
1 'polypeptide(L)'
;MSHIFNHLPNQIAAVRIGKDVTYAEIEAKRSSREQLERELEIYLADGGEVTVLEPGFTHFKNGLLPTLSARLVKSDEEKLAQEKTIEAKNIEIRKQRAALKEQRRQQSQLQHQLQIKEQCMVLSAFVAKYPRPNDFKRLAELCGYQVRHLRDAAKGHTRIGAKRWDSVKQAAKTYKVENEA
;
A
#
# COMPACT_ATOMS: atom_id res chain seq x y z
N MET A 1 10.11 -10.35 -22.87
CA MET A 1 11.27 -10.15 -21.98
C MET A 1 11.57 -8.66 -21.76
N SER A 2 10.67 -7.86 -21.18
CA SER A 2 10.91 -6.40 -20.99
C SER A 2 10.64 -5.87 -19.57
N HIS A 3 10.21 -6.70 -18.62
CA HIS A 3 9.87 -6.23 -17.26
C HIS A 3 11.04 -6.21 -16.27
N ILE A 4 12.18 -6.80 -16.61
CA ILE A 4 13.35 -6.88 -15.72
C ILE A 4 14.27 -5.65 -15.87
N PHE A 5 14.33 -5.02 -17.04
CA PHE A 5 15.24 -3.90 -17.32
C PHE A 5 14.82 -2.55 -16.71
N ASN A 6 13.55 -2.38 -16.34
CA ASN A 6 13.05 -1.12 -15.76
C ASN A 6 13.11 -1.07 -14.23
N HIS A 7 13.50 -2.16 -13.55
CA HIS A 7 13.47 -2.21 -12.08
C HIS A 7 14.69 -1.50 -11.45
N LEU A 8 15.88 -1.68 -12.05
CA LEU A 8 17.12 -1.13 -11.53
C LEU A 8 17.17 0.41 -11.59
N PRO A 9 16.81 1.06 -12.72
CA PRO A 9 16.83 2.53 -12.81
C PRO A 9 15.87 3.19 -11.83
N ASN A 10 14.70 2.60 -11.62
CA ASN A 10 13.69 3.10 -10.69
C ASN A 10 14.12 2.97 -9.22
N GLN A 11 14.83 1.89 -8.87
CA GLN A 11 15.41 1.75 -7.52
C GLN A 11 16.53 2.77 -7.28
N ILE A 12 17.40 2.99 -8.28
CA ILE A 12 18.48 3.99 -8.19
C ILE A 12 17.89 5.40 -8.04
N ALA A 13 16.85 5.72 -8.80
CA ALA A 13 16.15 7.01 -8.70
C ALA A 13 15.52 7.21 -7.30
N ALA A 14 14.84 6.20 -6.75
CA ALA A 14 14.24 6.27 -5.42
C ALA A 14 15.28 6.46 -4.31
N VAL A 15 16.42 5.77 -4.39
CA VAL A 15 17.53 5.93 -3.43
C VAL A 15 18.15 7.32 -3.54
N ARG A 16 18.31 7.85 -4.76
CA ARG A 16 18.87 9.18 -4.99
C ARG A 16 17.95 10.27 -4.45
N ILE A 17 16.65 10.21 -4.76
CA ILE A 17 15.62 11.10 -4.20
C ILE A 17 15.64 11.05 -2.67
N GLY A 18 15.74 9.86 -2.06
CA GLY A 18 15.84 9.73 -0.61
C GLY A 18 17.08 10.42 -0.03
N LYS A 19 18.25 10.24 -0.65
CA LYS A 19 19.50 10.91 -0.25
C LYS A 19 19.41 12.43 -0.40
N ASP A 20 18.83 12.90 -1.49
CA ASP A 20 18.67 14.33 -1.79
C ASP A 20 17.70 14.99 -0.78
N VAL A 21 16.61 14.31 -0.39
CA VAL A 21 15.71 14.75 0.68
C VAL A 21 16.44 14.83 2.02
N THR A 22 17.24 13.80 2.35
CA THR A 22 17.99 13.78 3.61
C THR A 22 19.03 14.90 3.66
N TYR A 23 19.69 15.20 2.53
CA TYR A 23 20.65 16.28 2.43
C TYR A 23 19.98 17.65 2.55
N ALA A 24 18.87 17.87 1.86
CA ALA A 24 18.09 19.10 1.97
C ALA A 24 17.59 19.35 3.40
N GLU A 25 17.18 18.31 4.13
CA GLU A 25 16.81 18.42 5.55
C GLU A 25 18.00 18.78 6.45
N ILE A 26 19.20 18.25 6.16
CA ILE A 26 20.42 18.58 6.89
C ILE A 26 20.82 20.04 6.60
N GLU A 27 20.73 20.48 5.35
CA GLU A 27 21.08 21.82 4.93
C GLU A 27 20.09 22.87 5.47
N ALA A 28 18.79 22.56 5.46
CA ALA A 28 17.77 23.38 6.11
C ALA A 28 18.05 23.54 7.62
N LYS A 29 18.41 22.45 8.32
CA LYS A 29 18.80 22.51 9.74
C LYS A 29 20.07 23.33 9.97
N ARG A 30 21.06 23.26 9.07
CA ARG A 30 22.28 24.08 9.13
C ARG A 30 21.96 25.55 8.94
N SER A 31 21.17 25.89 7.92
CA SER A 31 20.73 27.25 7.63
C SER A 31 19.95 27.86 8.80
N SER A 32 18.97 27.12 9.36
CA SER A 32 18.24 27.58 10.55
C SER A 32 19.15 27.75 11.76
N ARG A 33 20.17 26.90 11.93
CA ARG A 33 21.15 27.06 13.01
C ARG A 33 21.98 28.34 12.83
N GLU A 34 22.48 28.62 11.63
CA GLU A 34 23.26 29.83 11.34
C GLU A 34 22.43 31.12 11.47
N GLN A 35 21.13 31.05 11.20
CA GLN A 35 20.20 32.16 11.44
C GLN A 35 20.01 32.39 12.94
N LEU A 36 19.73 31.34 13.71
CA LEU A 36 19.57 31.43 15.17
C LEU A 36 20.86 31.89 15.87
N GLU A 37 22.03 31.44 15.40
CA GLU A 37 23.32 31.89 15.94
C GLU A 37 23.54 33.40 15.69
N ARG A 38 23.17 33.92 14.50
CA ARG A 38 23.22 35.36 14.20
C ARG A 38 22.20 36.18 15.01
N GLU A 39 20.98 35.68 15.14
CA GLU A 39 19.95 36.34 15.95
C GLU A 39 20.35 36.39 17.43
N LEU A 40 20.98 35.33 17.94
CA LEU A 40 21.51 35.29 19.30
C LEU A 40 22.67 36.28 19.48
N GLU A 41 23.58 36.38 18.50
CA GLU A 41 24.69 37.35 18.53
C GLU A 41 24.19 38.80 18.55
N ILE A 42 23.18 39.13 17.74
CA ILE A 42 22.53 40.44 17.76
C ILE A 42 21.83 40.70 19.10
N TYR A 43 21.06 39.72 19.60
CA TYR A 43 20.35 39.82 20.88
C TYR A 43 21.30 40.07 22.06
N LEU A 44 22.44 39.38 22.11
CA LEU A 44 23.46 39.61 23.13
C LEU A 44 24.15 40.97 22.98
N ALA A 45 24.42 41.42 21.74
CA ALA A 45 25.04 42.71 21.47
C ALA A 45 24.14 43.89 21.88
N ASP A 46 22.82 43.73 21.79
CA ASP A 46 21.82 44.72 22.20
C ASP A 46 21.54 44.72 23.73
N GLY A 47 22.32 43.94 24.50
CA GLY A 47 22.22 43.87 25.96
C GLY A 47 21.18 42.86 26.47
N GLY A 48 20.71 41.94 25.62
CA GLY A 48 19.81 40.87 25.99
C GLY A 48 20.49 39.88 26.96
N GLU A 49 19.84 39.62 28.10
CA GLU A 49 20.32 38.65 29.08
C GLU A 49 19.72 37.27 28.80
N VAL A 50 20.56 36.22 28.81
CA VAL A 50 20.09 34.83 28.67
C VAL A 50 19.62 34.35 30.03
N THR A 51 18.33 34.49 30.31
CA THR A 51 17.72 33.98 31.54
C THR A 51 17.61 32.46 31.49
N VAL A 52 18.18 31.78 32.49
CA VAL A 52 17.93 30.35 32.69
C VAL A 52 16.47 30.17 33.14
N LEU A 53 15.67 29.48 32.34
CA LEU A 53 14.27 29.18 32.69
C LEU A 53 14.23 28.34 33.98
N GLU A 54 13.28 28.64 34.87
CA GLU A 54 13.08 27.86 36.08
C GLU A 54 12.74 26.39 35.75
N PRO A 55 13.14 25.43 36.62
CA PRO A 55 12.79 24.02 36.45
C PRO A 55 11.27 23.84 36.33
N GLY A 56 10.79 23.38 35.16
CA GLY A 56 9.36 23.17 34.91
C GLY A 56 8.85 23.66 33.55
N PHE A 57 9.65 24.43 32.81
CA PHE A 57 9.31 24.89 31.45
C PHE A 57 9.42 23.82 30.34
N THR A 58 9.88 22.60 30.68
CA THR A 58 9.98 21.49 29.73
C THR A 58 8.80 20.54 29.90
N HIS A 59 8.37 19.88 28.82
CA HIS A 59 7.29 18.87 28.85
C HIS A 59 7.70 17.57 29.58
N PHE A 60 8.88 17.53 30.18
CA PHE A 60 9.39 16.38 30.93
C PHE A 60 8.89 16.45 32.37
N LYS A 61 8.50 15.29 32.92
CA LYS A 61 7.70 15.15 34.15
C LYS A 61 8.26 15.85 35.41
N ASN A 62 9.52 16.31 35.40
CA ASN A 62 10.17 17.00 36.52
C ASN A 62 10.96 18.25 36.09
N GLY A 63 10.70 18.84 34.91
CA GLY A 63 11.47 19.97 34.37
C GLY A 63 12.90 19.63 33.91
N LEU A 64 13.42 18.48 34.33
CA LEU A 64 14.71 17.92 33.92
C LEU A 64 14.60 17.38 32.50
N LEU A 65 15.42 17.93 31.59
CA LEU A 65 15.72 17.25 30.33
C LEU A 65 16.20 15.82 30.65
N PRO A 66 15.79 14.80 29.89
CA PRO A 66 16.40 13.49 30.02
C PRO A 66 17.89 13.69 29.84
N THR A 67 18.68 13.48 30.90
CA THR A 67 20.12 13.31 30.75
C THR A 67 20.27 12.27 29.67
N LEU A 68 20.82 12.64 28.51
CA LEU A 68 21.21 11.70 27.48
C LEU A 68 22.05 10.67 28.21
N SER A 69 21.46 9.54 28.57
CA SER A 69 22.16 8.48 29.28
C SER A 69 23.32 8.16 28.35
N ALA A 70 24.53 8.54 28.75
CA ALA A 70 25.73 8.32 27.98
C ALA A 70 25.61 6.91 27.44
N ARG A 71 25.59 6.73 26.11
CA ARG A 71 25.47 5.41 25.50
C ARG A 71 26.52 4.55 26.19
N LEU A 72 26.08 3.65 27.07
CA LEU A 72 26.96 2.68 27.68
C LEU A 72 27.68 2.01 26.53
N VAL A 73 29.00 2.19 26.47
CA VAL A 73 29.84 1.58 25.44
C VAL A 73 29.75 0.09 25.69
N LYS A 74 28.83 -0.58 24.99
CA LYS A 74 28.63 -2.02 25.10
C LYS A 74 29.94 -2.71 24.76
N SER A 75 30.27 -3.77 25.51
CA SER A 75 31.39 -4.64 25.19
C SER A 75 31.19 -5.24 23.80
N ASP A 76 32.27 -5.51 23.09
CA ASP A 76 32.20 -6.06 21.73
C ASP A 76 31.51 -7.43 21.69
N GLU A 77 31.59 -8.20 22.78
CA GLU A 77 30.84 -9.46 22.97
C GLU A 77 29.32 -9.25 23.03
N GLU A 78 28.87 -8.19 23.72
CA GLU A 78 27.45 -7.85 23.83
C GLU A 78 26.88 -7.32 22.51
N LYS A 79 27.69 -6.58 21.75
CA LYS A 79 27.33 -6.12 20.40
C LYS A 79 27.14 -7.33 19.49
N LEU A 80 28.09 -8.28 19.50
CA LEU A 80 28.03 -9.48 18.67
C LEU A 80 26.82 -10.36 19.01
N ALA A 81 26.51 -10.53 20.30
CA ALA A 81 25.32 -11.28 20.74
C ALA A 81 24.01 -10.61 20.30
N GLN A 82 23.94 -9.27 20.37
CA GLN A 82 22.79 -8.51 19.89
C GLN A 82 22.65 -8.60 18.37
N GLU A 83 23.74 -8.51 17.62
CA GLU A 83 23.74 -8.64 16.16
C GLU A 83 23.22 -10.01 15.72
N LYS A 84 23.69 -11.11 16.33
CA LYS A 84 23.18 -12.46 16.05
C LYS A 84 21.69 -12.59 16.35
N THR A 85 21.23 -11.98 17.45
CA THR A 85 19.81 -11.99 17.82
C THR A 85 18.97 -11.20 16.83
N ILE A 86 19.46 -10.04 16.37
CA ILE A 86 18.81 -9.22 15.35
C ILE A 86 18.77 -9.96 14.02
N GLU A 87 19.85 -10.63 13.62
CA GLU A 87 19.92 -11.39 12.38
C GLU A 87 18.92 -12.56 12.39
N ALA A 88 18.83 -13.31 13.49
CA ALA A 88 17.85 -14.39 13.65
C ALA A 88 16.41 -13.87 13.50
N LYS A 89 16.07 -12.77 14.18
CA LYS A 89 14.75 -12.12 14.06
C LYS A 89 14.49 -11.61 12.64
N ASN A 90 15.49 -11.05 11.97
CA ASN A 90 15.37 -10.57 10.59
C ASN A 90 15.10 -11.71 9.61
N ILE A 91 15.74 -12.88 9.79
CA ILE A 91 15.46 -14.08 8.99
C ILE A 91 14.01 -14.52 9.19
N GLU A 92 13.53 -14.53 10.44
CA GLU A 92 12.16 -14.89 10.75
C GLU A 92 11.15 -13.92 10.12
N ILE A 93 11.38 -12.61 10.24
CA ILE A 93 10.54 -11.58 9.62
C ILE A 93 10.48 -11.76 8.09
N ARG A 94 11.61 -12.09 7.44
CA ARG A 94 11.64 -12.35 5.99
C ARG A 94 10.80 -13.57 5.63
N LYS A 95 10.89 -14.66 6.41
CA LYS A 95 10.07 -15.87 6.21
C LYS A 95 8.58 -15.58 6.39
N GLN A 96 8.20 -14.88 7.46
CA GLN A 96 6.81 -14.50 7.70
C GLN A 96 6.25 -13.61 6.58
N ARG A 97 7.03 -12.63 6.10
CA ARG A 97 6.64 -11.77 4.97
C ARG A 97 6.47 -12.56 3.67
N ALA A 98 7.35 -13.54 3.41
CA ALA A 98 7.25 -14.41 2.25
C ALA A 98 5.98 -15.27 2.31
N ALA A 99 5.70 -15.89 3.47
CA ALA A 99 4.51 -16.69 3.70
C ALA A 99 3.22 -15.86 3.54
N LEU A 100 3.15 -14.65 4.10
CA LEU A 100 2.01 -13.75 3.92
C LEU A 100 1.80 -13.34 2.46
N LYS A 101 2.89 -13.09 1.72
CA LYS A 101 2.82 -12.75 0.30
C LYS A 101 2.27 -13.93 -0.51
N GLU A 102 2.67 -15.14 -0.19
CA GLU A 102 2.18 -16.36 -0.84
C GLU A 102 0.71 -16.63 -0.50
N GLN A 103 0.31 -16.50 0.77
CA GLN A 103 -1.08 -16.62 1.21
C GLN A 103 -1.99 -15.64 0.46
N ARG A 104 -1.57 -14.37 0.32
CA ARG A 104 -2.33 -13.36 -0.45
C ARG A 104 -2.46 -13.73 -1.92
N ARG A 105 -1.41 -14.30 -2.53
CA ARG A 105 -1.45 -14.80 -3.92
C ARG A 105 -2.44 -15.95 -4.06
N GLN A 106 -2.37 -16.93 -3.16
CA GLN A 106 -3.29 -18.08 -3.15
C GLN A 106 -4.75 -17.64 -2.95
N GLN A 107 -5.01 -16.74 -2.00
CA GLN A 107 -6.35 -16.18 -1.79
C GLN A 107 -6.87 -15.44 -3.02
N SER A 108 -6.03 -14.63 -3.67
CA SER A 108 -6.42 -13.92 -4.90
C SER A 108 -6.71 -14.89 -6.05
N GLN A 109 -5.93 -15.96 -6.20
CA GLN A 109 -6.18 -17.01 -7.20
C GLN A 109 -7.48 -17.76 -6.91
N LEU A 110 -7.73 -18.10 -5.65
CA LEU A 110 -8.96 -18.77 -5.23
C LEU A 110 -10.19 -17.89 -5.50
N GLN A 111 -10.16 -16.61 -5.11
CA GLN A 111 -11.23 -15.66 -5.39
C GLN A 111 -11.49 -15.51 -6.89
N HIS A 112 -10.42 -15.45 -7.69
CA HIS A 112 -10.54 -15.40 -9.15
C HIS A 112 -11.24 -16.65 -9.71
N GLN A 113 -10.87 -17.84 -9.26
CA GLN A 113 -11.49 -19.10 -9.69
C GLN A 113 -12.94 -19.23 -9.23
N LEU A 114 -13.24 -18.87 -7.97
CA LEU A 114 -14.60 -18.89 -7.44
C LEU A 114 -15.52 -17.95 -8.23
N GLN A 115 -15.04 -16.75 -8.54
CA GLN A 115 -15.81 -15.80 -9.35
C GLN A 115 -16.06 -16.35 -10.75
N ILE A 116 -15.06 -16.95 -11.41
CA ILE A 116 -15.26 -17.58 -12.74
C ILE A 116 -16.32 -18.68 -12.67
N LYS A 117 -16.25 -19.56 -11.67
CA LYS A 117 -17.26 -20.63 -11.49
C LYS A 117 -18.66 -20.05 -11.29
N GLU A 118 -18.80 -19.02 -10.46
CA GLU A 118 -20.07 -18.32 -10.24
C GLU A 118 -20.61 -17.73 -11.55
N GLN A 119 -19.77 -17.07 -12.36
CA GLN A 119 -20.15 -16.53 -13.65
C GLN A 119 -20.70 -17.59 -14.60
N CYS A 120 -19.99 -18.71 -14.73
CA CYS A 120 -20.41 -19.82 -15.56
C CYS A 120 -21.78 -20.33 -15.10
N MET A 121 -21.98 -20.50 -13.78
CA MET A 121 -23.24 -21.00 -13.23
C MET A 121 -24.40 -20.04 -13.50
N VAL A 122 -24.25 -18.76 -13.16
CA VAL A 122 -25.32 -17.77 -13.30
C VAL A 122 -25.69 -17.54 -14.77
N LEU A 123 -24.69 -17.40 -15.65
CA LEU A 123 -24.95 -17.14 -17.07
C LEU A 123 -25.47 -18.39 -17.80
N SER A 124 -25.00 -19.58 -17.44
CA SER A 124 -25.57 -20.82 -18.00
C SER A 124 -27.00 -21.05 -17.52
N ALA A 125 -27.31 -20.75 -16.26
CA ALA A 125 -28.67 -20.80 -15.73
C ALA A 125 -29.58 -19.78 -16.42
N PHE A 126 -29.06 -18.58 -16.72
CA PHE A 126 -29.79 -17.58 -17.50
C PHE A 126 -30.13 -18.11 -18.90
N VAL A 127 -29.16 -18.68 -19.62
CA VAL A 127 -29.38 -19.25 -20.97
C VAL A 127 -30.36 -20.42 -20.93
N ALA A 128 -30.31 -21.27 -19.89
CA ALA A 128 -31.26 -22.36 -19.71
C ALA A 128 -32.69 -21.85 -19.46
N LYS A 129 -32.84 -20.75 -18.71
CA LYS A 129 -34.14 -20.12 -18.44
C LYS A 129 -34.68 -19.32 -19.63
N TYR A 130 -33.80 -18.69 -20.40
CA TYR A 130 -34.12 -17.82 -21.53
C TYR A 130 -33.32 -18.27 -22.76
N PRO A 131 -33.82 -19.27 -23.50
CA PRO A 131 -33.05 -19.94 -24.55
C PRO A 131 -32.94 -19.12 -25.85
N ARG A 132 -33.70 -18.01 -26.01
CA ARG A 132 -33.65 -17.25 -27.25
C ARG A 132 -32.31 -16.52 -27.36
N PRO A 133 -31.63 -16.56 -28.53
CA PRO A 133 -30.36 -15.86 -28.73
C PRO A 133 -30.44 -14.34 -28.45
N ASN A 134 -31.61 -13.74 -28.72
CA ASN A 134 -31.86 -12.32 -28.49
C ASN A 134 -31.89 -11.98 -26.99
N ASP A 135 -32.32 -12.89 -26.11
CA ASP A 135 -32.39 -12.63 -24.67
C ASP A 135 -30.99 -12.41 -24.07
N PHE A 136 -30.03 -13.24 -24.48
CA PHE A 136 -28.64 -13.09 -24.03
C PHE A 136 -27.99 -11.82 -24.59
N LYS A 137 -28.31 -11.47 -25.84
CA LYS A 137 -27.86 -10.21 -26.44
C LYS A 137 -28.36 -9.01 -25.65
N ARG A 138 -29.65 -9.01 -25.29
CA ARG A 138 -30.27 -7.97 -24.49
C ARG A 138 -29.69 -7.88 -23.08
N LEU A 139 -29.45 -9.02 -22.42
CA LEU A 139 -28.77 -9.03 -21.12
C LEU A 139 -27.40 -8.33 -21.22
N ALA A 140 -26.63 -8.60 -22.29
CA ALA A 140 -25.35 -7.94 -22.50
C ALA A 140 -25.50 -6.43 -22.68
N GLU A 141 -26.50 -5.99 -23.46
CA GLU A 141 -26.81 -4.57 -23.66
C GLU A 141 -27.22 -3.87 -22.35
N LEU A 142 -28.09 -4.49 -21.54
CA LEU A 142 -28.50 -3.97 -20.23
C LEU A 142 -27.32 -3.78 -19.27
N CYS A 143 -26.28 -4.61 -19.43
CA CYS A 143 -25.07 -4.54 -18.60
C CYS A 143 -23.96 -3.68 -19.22
N GLY A 144 -24.18 -3.07 -20.39
CA GLY A 144 -23.16 -2.31 -21.11
C GLY A 144 -21.98 -3.15 -21.61
N TYR A 145 -22.21 -4.44 -21.88
CA TYR A 145 -21.20 -5.37 -22.39
C TYR A 145 -21.43 -5.72 -23.84
N GLN A 146 -20.32 -5.93 -24.57
CA GLN A 146 -20.38 -6.63 -25.84
C GLN A 146 -20.81 -8.08 -25.60
N VAL A 147 -21.72 -8.59 -26.42
CA VAL A 147 -22.25 -9.97 -26.34
C VAL A 147 -21.13 -11.01 -26.27
N ARG A 148 -20.06 -10.81 -27.06
CA ARG A 148 -18.88 -11.68 -27.06
C ARG A 148 -18.24 -11.79 -25.67
N HIS A 149 -18.00 -10.68 -24.99
CA HIS A 149 -17.37 -10.69 -23.66
C HIS A 149 -18.23 -11.40 -22.63
N LEU A 150 -19.55 -11.18 -22.64
CA LEU A 150 -20.45 -11.87 -21.72
C LEU A 150 -20.50 -13.38 -22.03
N ARG A 151 -20.44 -13.76 -23.31
CA ARG A 151 -20.38 -15.16 -23.74
C ARG A 151 -19.06 -15.84 -23.34
N ASP A 152 -17.93 -15.14 -23.45
CA ASP A 152 -16.63 -15.62 -23.00
C ASP A 152 -16.61 -15.79 -21.47
N ALA A 153 -17.26 -14.90 -20.73
CA ALA A 153 -17.44 -15.03 -19.28
C ALA A 153 -18.35 -16.22 -18.91
N ALA A 154 -19.40 -16.49 -19.69
CA ALA A 154 -20.28 -17.65 -19.49
C ALA A 154 -19.55 -18.99 -19.70
N LYS A 155 -18.51 -19.01 -20.55
CA LYS A 155 -17.62 -20.16 -20.77
C LYS A 155 -16.43 -20.20 -19.81
N GLY A 156 -16.29 -19.20 -18.94
CA GLY A 156 -15.18 -19.08 -17.99
C GLY A 156 -13.85 -18.68 -18.60
N HIS A 157 -13.83 -18.22 -19.86
CA HIS A 157 -12.62 -17.73 -20.51
C HIS A 157 -12.18 -16.36 -20.00
N THR A 158 -13.12 -15.56 -19.50
CA THR A 158 -12.84 -14.21 -18.99
C THR A 158 -13.53 -13.94 -17.66
N ARG A 159 -12.90 -13.09 -16.85
CA ARG A 159 -13.45 -12.61 -15.59
C ARG A 159 -13.95 -11.18 -15.74
N ILE A 160 -15.21 -10.96 -15.38
CA ILE A 160 -15.83 -9.65 -15.26
C ILE A 160 -15.36 -9.02 -13.94
N GLY A 161 -14.99 -7.75 -13.94
CA GLY A 161 -14.60 -7.05 -12.70
C GLY A 161 -15.74 -7.07 -11.67
N ALA A 162 -15.43 -7.19 -10.38
CA ALA A 162 -16.40 -7.42 -9.29
C ALA A 162 -17.61 -6.45 -9.32
N LYS A 163 -17.37 -5.14 -9.40
CA LYS A 163 -18.44 -4.13 -9.47
C LYS A 163 -19.40 -4.35 -10.64
N ARG A 164 -18.85 -4.68 -11.82
CA ARG A 164 -19.65 -4.95 -13.02
C ARG A 164 -20.34 -6.30 -12.93
N TRP A 165 -19.73 -7.28 -12.25
CA TRP A 165 -20.33 -8.58 -12.02
C TRP A 165 -21.60 -8.49 -11.16
N ASP A 166 -21.59 -7.63 -10.13
CA ASP A 166 -22.79 -7.38 -9.33
C ASP A 166 -23.93 -6.77 -10.17
N SER A 167 -23.62 -5.86 -11.09
CA SER A 167 -24.61 -5.34 -12.05
C SER A 167 -25.18 -6.42 -12.95
N VAL A 168 -24.33 -7.34 -13.46
CA VAL A 168 -24.78 -8.46 -14.31
C VAL A 168 -25.69 -9.41 -13.53
N LYS A 169 -25.34 -9.76 -12.29
CA LYS A 169 -26.20 -10.59 -11.42
C LYS A 169 -27.56 -9.93 -11.19
N GLN A 170 -27.57 -8.63 -10.93
CA GLN A 170 -28.82 -7.90 -10.72
C GLN A 170 -29.66 -7.89 -12.01
N ALA A 171 -29.07 -7.56 -13.15
CA ALA A 171 -29.77 -7.57 -14.44
C ALA A 171 -30.32 -8.96 -14.80
N ALA A 172 -29.55 -10.03 -14.58
CA ALA A 172 -29.99 -11.40 -14.82
C ALA A 172 -31.15 -11.81 -13.89
N LYS A 173 -31.14 -11.34 -12.63
CA LYS A 173 -32.20 -11.60 -11.66
C LYS A 173 -33.49 -10.85 -11.97
N THR A 174 -33.38 -9.59 -12.40
CA THR A 174 -34.54 -8.74 -12.73
C THR A 174 -35.00 -8.87 -14.18
N TYR A 175 -34.36 -9.74 -14.98
CA TYR A 175 -34.67 -9.91 -16.38
C TYR A 175 -36.12 -10.39 -16.58
N LYS A 176 -36.86 -9.66 -17.41
CA LYS A 176 -38.21 -10.01 -17.87
C LYS A 176 -38.16 -10.22 -19.38
N VAL A 177 -38.78 -11.30 -19.84
CA VAL A 177 -38.99 -11.53 -21.28
C VAL A 177 -39.98 -10.48 -21.76
N GLU A 178 -39.60 -9.65 -22.72
CA GLU A 178 -40.59 -8.92 -23.48
C GLU A 178 -41.23 -9.90 -24.47
N ASN A 179 -42.55 -9.99 -24.41
CA ASN A 179 -43.29 -10.56 -25.51
C ASN A 179 -43.09 -9.61 -26.70
N GLU A 180 -42.34 -10.06 -27.70
CA GLU A 180 -42.31 -9.39 -29.00
C GLU A 180 -43.76 -9.20 -29.45
N ALA A 181 -44.19 -7.94 -29.56
CA ALA A 181 -45.46 -7.53 -30.16
C ALA A 181 -45.36 -7.60 -31.68
#